data_AF-A0A7X3XZP2-F1
#
_entry.id   AF-A0A7X3XZP2-F1
#
_cell.length_a   1.000
_cell.length_b   1.000
_cell.length_c   1.000
_cell.angle_alpha   90.00
_cell.angle_beta   90.00
_cell.angle_gamma   90.00
#
_symmetry.space_group_name_H-M   'P 1'
#
loop_
_entity.id
_entity.type
_entity.pdbx_description
1 polymer ?
#
loop_
_entity_poly.entity_id
_entity_poly.type
_entity_poly.pdbx_seq_one_letter_code
_entity_poly.pdbx_strand_id
1 'polypeptide(L)'
;LQRGAGFHGPVSEWNFTSPVNAPADKTAVGILLMTLEDLKATGFIDSQAEKEALLMKLEAPYLTATVHTKQRGHHVAFFKPVDPSEEAYAVTTSNDPIYRIPAHVLQDLPRETFHLQDKRLFGMEMREVALLTVTINDSQYTLIQQHEEWYLEGKEAESIDQQQVTLFVSRVVDLPAELPVSATNDEPDQYGLTSPTIEIAGIDQKGRPRGRLALGMREKGLVYATGAGLPGIYQVRSLILGQVPTPGTLLRQ
;
A
#
# COMPACT_ATOMS: atom_id res chain seq x y z
N LEU A 1 14.15 -2.79 -2.80
CA LEU A 1 13.54 -1.46 -2.96
C LEU A 1 14.58 -0.50 -3.50
N GLN A 2 14.20 0.36 -4.43
CA GLN A 2 15.06 1.43 -4.95
C GLN A 2 14.27 2.73 -5.01
N ARG A 3 14.94 3.82 -4.63
CA ARG A 3 14.42 5.17 -4.79
C ARG A 3 14.80 5.68 -6.18
N GLY A 4 13.82 6.03 -7.00
CA GLY A 4 14.01 6.43 -8.40
C GLY A 4 12.95 7.41 -8.87
N ALA A 5 12.88 7.66 -10.18
CA ALA A 5 11.76 8.38 -10.78
C ALA A 5 10.47 7.56 -10.63
N GLY A 6 9.35 8.22 -10.33
CA GLY A 6 8.08 7.56 -10.08
C GLY A 6 7.41 7.01 -11.34
N PHE A 7 6.61 5.96 -11.18
CA PHE A 7 5.75 5.45 -12.26
C PHE A 7 4.58 6.42 -12.55
N HIS A 8 4.26 7.31 -11.60
CA HIS A 8 3.14 8.26 -11.68
C HIS A 8 3.57 9.75 -11.70
N GLY A 9 4.86 10.06 -11.90
CA GLY A 9 5.30 11.45 -12.08
C GLY A 9 6.78 11.76 -11.80
N PRO A 10 7.16 13.05 -11.77
CA PRO A 10 8.54 13.51 -11.58
C PRO A 10 9.03 13.44 -10.12
N VAL A 11 8.17 13.02 -9.19
CA VAL A 11 8.51 12.88 -7.79
C VAL A 11 9.27 11.58 -7.60
N SER A 12 10.29 11.59 -6.75
CA SER A 12 11.02 10.36 -6.47
C SER A 12 10.15 9.38 -5.69
N GLU A 13 9.94 8.19 -6.23
CA GLU A 13 9.16 7.12 -5.62
C GLU A 13 10.04 5.94 -5.24
N TRP A 14 9.54 5.14 -4.30
CA TRP A 14 10.12 3.86 -3.94
C TRP A 14 9.49 2.77 -4.80
N ASN A 15 10.33 1.88 -5.33
CA ASN A 15 9.89 0.77 -6.16
C ASN A 15 10.52 -0.54 -5.71
N PHE A 16 9.75 -1.62 -5.74
CA PHE A 16 10.29 -2.96 -5.70
C PHE A 16 10.98 -3.30 -7.01
N THR A 17 12.14 -3.93 -6.91
CA THR A 17 12.88 -4.47 -8.04
C THR A 17 12.88 -6.00 -8.04
N SER A 18 12.42 -6.60 -6.94
CA SER A 18 12.27 -8.04 -6.69
C SER A 18 11.46 -8.21 -5.39
N PRO A 19 10.65 -9.28 -5.23
CA PRO A 19 10.31 -10.30 -6.24
C PRO A 19 9.36 -9.76 -7.32
N VAL A 20 8.75 -8.61 -7.08
CA VAL A 20 7.84 -7.93 -8.01
C VAL A 20 8.46 -6.60 -8.45
N ASN A 21 8.13 -6.16 -9.67
CA ASN A 21 8.40 -4.80 -10.11
C ASN A 21 7.14 -3.96 -9.92
N ALA A 22 7.05 -3.26 -8.79
CA ALA A 22 5.84 -2.56 -8.38
C ALA A 22 6.16 -1.32 -7.51
N PRO A 23 5.27 -0.31 -7.47
CA PRO A 23 5.39 0.81 -6.54
C PRO A 23 5.35 0.36 -5.08
N ALA A 24 6.10 1.05 -4.24
CA ALA A 24 6.11 0.86 -2.80
C ALA A 24 5.47 2.06 -2.10
N ASP A 25 4.83 1.80 -0.97
CA ASP A 25 4.26 2.83 -0.13
C ASP A 25 5.40 3.64 0.50
N LYS A 26 5.53 4.91 0.08
CA LYS A 26 6.58 5.81 0.53
C LYS A 26 6.58 6.03 2.05
N THR A 27 5.39 6.00 2.68
CA THR A 27 5.22 6.19 4.11
C THR A 27 5.68 4.96 4.85
N ALA A 28 5.26 3.76 4.41
CA ALA A 28 5.67 2.50 5.00
C ALA A 28 7.20 2.30 4.89
N VAL A 29 7.79 2.61 3.73
CA VAL A 29 9.24 2.57 3.55
C VAL A 29 9.94 3.61 4.43
N GLY A 30 9.38 4.82 4.55
CA GLY A 30 9.91 5.86 5.44
C GLY A 30 9.94 5.42 6.91
N ILE A 31 8.85 4.81 7.39
CA ILE A 31 8.75 4.25 8.74
C ILE A 31 9.81 3.16 8.94
N LEU A 32 9.95 2.21 8.00
CA LEU A 32 10.99 1.18 8.07
C LEU A 32 12.39 1.78 8.20
N LEU A 33 12.73 2.77 7.37
CA LEU A 33 14.04 3.41 7.42
C LEU A 33 14.28 4.13 8.75
N MET A 34 13.25 4.81 9.29
CA MET A 34 13.32 5.44 10.61
C MET A 34 13.50 4.42 11.72
N THR A 35 12.76 3.30 11.70
CA THR A 35 12.92 2.20 12.66
C THR A 35 14.34 1.63 12.65
N LEU A 36 14.95 1.49 11.47
CA LEU A 36 16.34 1.01 11.34
C LEU A 36 17.37 2.06 11.78
N GLU A 37 17.11 3.35 11.54
CA GLU A 37 17.98 4.45 11.95
C GLU A 37 17.97 4.65 13.47
N ASP A 38 16.80 4.56 14.09
CA ASP A 38 16.61 4.76 15.53
C ASP A 38 16.94 3.52 16.37
N LEU A 39 17.22 2.38 15.72
CA LEU A 39 17.53 1.13 16.40
C LEU A 39 18.81 1.25 17.23
N LYS A 40 18.69 0.98 18.54
CA LYS A 40 19.80 1.02 19.49
C LYS A 40 19.99 -0.33 20.17
N ALA A 41 21.25 -0.71 20.31
CA ALA A 41 21.62 -1.86 21.12
C ALA A 41 21.36 -1.56 22.61
N THR A 42 20.81 -2.53 23.32
CA THR A 42 20.65 -2.53 24.78
C THR A 42 21.80 -3.23 25.48
N GLY A 43 22.59 -4.01 24.74
CA GLY A 43 23.77 -4.70 25.23
C GLY A 43 24.62 -5.26 24.10
N PHE A 44 25.80 -5.78 24.45
CA PHE A 44 26.80 -6.28 23.50
C PHE A 44 27.38 -7.59 24.01
N ILE A 45 27.58 -8.55 23.11
CA ILE A 45 28.28 -9.81 23.34
C ILE A 45 29.47 -9.83 22.40
N ASP A 46 30.68 -9.60 22.93
CA ASP A 46 31.88 -9.40 22.11
C ASP A 46 32.95 -10.50 22.31
N SER A 47 32.89 -11.24 23.42
CA SER A 47 33.78 -12.37 23.65
C SER A 47 33.56 -13.45 22.57
N GLN A 48 34.63 -13.91 21.93
CA GLN A 48 34.55 -14.94 20.88
C GLN A 48 33.83 -16.20 21.37
N ALA A 49 34.15 -16.67 22.58
CA ALA A 49 33.53 -17.86 23.16
C ALA A 49 32.02 -17.68 23.40
N GLU A 50 31.59 -16.48 23.83
CA GLU A 50 30.17 -16.19 24.05
C GLU A 50 29.42 -16.05 22.73
N LYS A 51 30.04 -15.41 21.72
CA LYS A 51 29.48 -15.29 20.37
C LYS A 51 29.24 -16.68 19.77
N GLU A 52 30.25 -17.55 19.81
CA GLU A 52 30.14 -18.92 19.30
C GLU A 52 29.06 -19.73 20.04
N ALA A 53 29.03 -19.66 21.38
CA ALA A 53 28.04 -20.37 22.18
C ALA A 53 26.59 -19.91 21.92
N LEU A 54 26.38 -18.60 21.69
CA LEU A 54 25.07 -18.07 21.32
C LEU A 54 24.69 -18.46 19.89
N LEU A 55 25.59 -18.31 18.92
CA LEU A 55 25.34 -18.64 17.51
C LEU A 55 24.94 -20.11 17.31
N MET A 56 25.44 -21.03 18.15
CA MET A 56 25.02 -22.45 18.12
C MET A 56 23.56 -22.69 18.55
N LYS A 57 22.95 -21.72 19.26
CA LYS A 57 21.56 -21.80 19.74
C LYS A 57 20.59 -21.00 18.88
N LEU A 58 21.10 -20.04 18.10
CA LEU A 58 20.27 -19.24 17.21
C LEU A 58 19.87 -20.05 15.98
N GLU A 59 18.61 -19.91 15.59
CA GLU A 59 18.14 -20.39 14.28
C GLU A 59 18.67 -19.50 13.15
N ALA A 60 18.23 -19.77 11.92
CA ALA A 60 18.47 -18.86 10.80
C ALA A 60 17.98 -17.43 11.13
N PRO A 61 18.61 -16.38 10.55
CA PRO A 61 18.17 -15.01 10.72
C PRO A 61 16.67 -14.89 10.47
N TYR A 62 15.97 -14.28 11.43
CA TYR A 62 14.55 -14.00 11.32
C TYR A 62 14.25 -13.00 10.20
N LEU A 63 15.14 -12.01 10.04
CA LEU A 63 15.11 -11.04 8.97
C LEU A 63 16.55 -10.60 8.67
N THR A 64 16.83 -10.28 7.41
CA THR A 64 18.03 -9.54 7.06
C THR A 64 17.65 -8.25 6.35
N ALA A 65 18.38 -7.18 6.64
CA ALA A 65 18.22 -5.90 5.97
C ALA A 65 19.58 -5.39 5.49
N THR A 66 19.60 -4.87 4.27
CA THR A 66 20.75 -4.15 3.72
C THR A 66 20.29 -2.80 3.22
N VAL A 67 20.77 -1.73 3.86
CA VAL A 67 20.49 -0.34 3.49
C VAL A 67 21.67 0.23 2.74
N HIS A 68 21.48 0.61 1.49
CA HIS A 68 22.52 1.27 0.68
C HIS A 68 22.39 2.79 0.78
N THR A 69 23.42 3.44 1.29
CA THR A 69 23.59 4.90 1.26
C THR A 69 24.52 5.30 0.12
N LYS A 70 24.69 6.61 -0.11
CA LYS A 70 25.70 7.12 -1.06
C LYS A 70 27.14 6.71 -0.70
N GLN A 71 27.40 6.42 0.58
CA GLN A 71 28.75 6.14 1.07
C GLN A 71 29.03 4.63 1.14
N ARG A 72 28.08 3.86 1.70
CA ARG A 72 28.25 2.41 1.92
C ARG A 72 26.92 1.69 2.12
N GLY A 73 26.98 0.36 2.02
CA GLY A 73 25.93 -0.54 2.49
C GLY A 73 26.05 -0.79 3.99
N HIS A 74 24.91 -0.84 4.66
CA HIS A 74 24.76 -1.25 6.06
C HIS A 74 23.96 -2.54 6.09
N HIS A 75 24.59 -3.62 6.53
CA HIS A 75 23.93 -4.92 6.68
C HIS A 75 23.61 -5.18 8.15
N VAL A 76 22.46 -5.81 8.39
CA VAL A 76 22.08 -6.33 9.69
C VAL A 76 21.25 -7.60 9.51
N ALA A 77 21.59 -8.64 10.26
CA ALA A 77 20.82 -9.85 10.44
C ALA A 77 20.18 -9.82 11.84
N PHE A 78 18.87 -10.00 11.89
CA PHE A 78 18.07 -10.02 13.11
C PHE A 78 17.73 -11.46 13.48
N PHE A 79 17.83 -11.79 14.75
CA PHE A 79 17.53 -13.11 15.29
C PHE A 79 16.53 -13.01 16.43
N LYS A 80 15.65 -14.00 16.53
CA LYS A 80 14.72 -14.11 17.65
C LYS A 80 15.46 -14.35 18.96
N PRO A 81 14.86 -13.98 20.10
CA PRO A 81 15.32 -14.45 21.41
C PRO A 81 15.41 -15.97 21.46
N VAL A 82 16.39 -16.51 22.21
CA VAL A 82 16.48 -17.97 22.46
C VAL A 82 15.36 -18.40 23.40
N ASP A 83 15.08 -17.60 24.43
CA ASP A 83 13.88 -17.69 25.26
C ASP A 83 12.96 -16.49 24.93
N PRO A 84 11.65 -16.68 24.70
CA PRO A 84 10.71 -15.60 24.41
C PRO A 84 10.65 -14.44 25.42
N SER A 85 11.12 -14.65 26.65
CA SER A 85 11.23 -13.63 27.71
C SER A 85 12.51 -12.78 27.62
N GLU A 86 13.46 -13.14 26.76
CA GLU A 86 14.73 -12.46 26.57
C GLU A 86 14.71 -11.40 25.45
N GLU A 87 15.85 -10.72 25.31
CA GLU A 87 16.13 -9.78 24.24
C GLU A 87 16.34 -10.50 22.89
N ALA A 88 16.05 -9.80 21.80
CA ALA A 88 16.41 -10.27 20.47
C ALA A 88 17.88 -9.92 20.17
N TYR A 89 18.41 -10.47 19.08
CA TYR A 89 19.81 -10.28 18.71
C TYR A 89 19.94 -9.68 17.31
N ALA A 90 20.97 -8.85 17.12
CA ALA A 90 21.36 -8.32 15.82
C ALA A 90 22.85 -8.57 15.56
N VAL A 91 23.19 -8.88 14.31
CA VAL A 91 24.56 -9.11 13.84
C VAL A 91 24.78 -8.27 12.58
N THR A 92 25.80 -7.42 12.58
CA THR A 92 26.15 -6.57 11.42
C THR A 92 27.21 -7.22 10.55
N THR A 93 28.31 -7.67 11.16
CA THR A 93 29.39 -8.41 10.51
C THR A 93 29.89 -9.51 11.44
N SER A 94 30.66 -10.47 10.93
CA SER A 94 31.21 -11.57 11.74
C SER A 94 32.23 -11.10 12.79
N ASN A 95 32.83 -9.93 12.59
CA ASN A 95 33.89 -9.41 13.48
C ASN A 95 33.34 -8.45 14.54
N ASP A 96 32.15 -7.92 14.34
CA ASP A 96 31.49 -7.02 15.30
C ASP A 96 30.92 -7.82 16.49
N PRO A 97 30.59 -7.15 17.61
CA PRO A 97 29.78 -7.75 18.66
C PRO A 97 28.43 -8.23 18.15
N ILE A 98 27.86 -9.23 18.83
CA ILE A 98 26.43 -9.51 18.72
C ILE A 98 25.70 -8.51 19.60
N TYR A 99 24.80 -7.73 19.02
CA TYR A 99 24.04 -6.71 19.72
C TYR A 99 22.76 -7.32 20.29
N ARG A 100 22.43 -6.99 21.54
CA ARG A 100 21.10 -7.23 22.09
C ARG A 100 20.19 -6.07 21.72
N ILE A 101 18.97 -6.36 21.32
CA ILE A 101 17.96 -5.38 20.94
C ILE A 101 16.62 -5.72 21.59
N PRO A 102 15.74 -4.72 21.81
CA PRO A 102 14.39 -4.99 22.30
C PRO A 102 13.62 -5.93 21.35
N ALA A 103 13.05 -7.01 21.88
CA ALA A 103 12.38 -8.02 21.05
C ALA A 103 11.17 -7.49 20.26
N HIS A 104 10.51 -6.42 20.74
CA HIS A 104 9.37 -5.80 20.05
C HIS A 104 9.74 -5.20 18.69
N VAL A 105 11.01 -4.80 18.50
CA VAL A 105 11.50 -4.28 17.20
C VAL A 105 11.24 -5.29 16.08
N LEU A 106 11.32 -6.59 16.36
CA LEU A 106 11.08 -7.63 15.35
C LEU A 106 9.62 -7.67 14.87
N GLN A 107 8.68 -7.11 15.63
CA GLN A 107 7.26 -6.99 15.24
C GLN A 107 7.00 -5.78 14.34
N ASP A 108 7.81 -4.72 14.50
CA ASP A 108 7.68 -3.49 13.72
C ASP A 108 8.32 -3.62 12.33
N LEU A 109 9.18 -4.63 12.13
CA LEU A 109 9.84 -4.87 10.85
C LEU A 109 8.90 -5.61 9.87
N PRO A 110 8.69 -5.07 8.65
CA PRO A 110 7.82 -5.67 7.66
C PRO A 110 8.42 -6.97 7.12
N ARG A 111 7.65 -8.05 7.20
CA ARG A 111 8.07 -9.40 6.77
C ARG A 111 7.63 -9.77 5.36
N GLU A 112 6.64 -9.06 4.84
CA GLU A 112 6.01 -9.37 3.56
C GLU A 112 6.06 -8.14 2.67
N THR A 113 6.31 -8.35 1.37
CA THR A 113 6.30 -7.31 0.35
C THR A 113 5.05 -6.45 0.41
N PHE A 114 3.89 -7.06 0.67
CA PHE A 114 2.59 -6.40 0.72
C PHE A 114 2.51 -5.29 1.81
N HIS A 115 3.27 -5.40 2.91
CA HIS A 115 3.31 -4.36 3.95
C HIS A 115 4.04 -3.09 3.52
N LEU A 116 4.87 -3.18 2.49
CA LEU A 116 5.67 -2.09 1.95
C LEU A 116 5.22 -1.67 0.55
N GLN A 117 4.30 -2.42 -0.08
CA GLN A 117 3.74 -2.14 -1.41
C GLN A 117 2.76 -0.98 -1.36
N ASP A 118 2.69 -0.19 -2.42
CA ASP A 118 1.56 0.74 -2.59
C ASP A 118 0.30 -0.09 -2.82
N LYS A 119 -0.66 0.03 -1.91
CA LYS A 119 -1.86 -0.81 -1.89
C LYS A 119 -3.07 -0.18 -2.58
N ARG A 120 -2.92 0.96 -3.24
CA ARG A 120 -4.04 1.67 -3.86
C ARG A 120 -4.57 0.92 -5.07
N LEU A 121 -5.86 0.59 -5.06
CA LEU A 121 -6.46 -0.25 -6.09
C LEU A 121 -6.77 0.51 -7.38
N PHE A 122 -7.05 1.81 -7.32
CA PHE A 122 -7.59 2.52 -8.48
C PHE A 122 -6.59 2.71 -9.63
N GLY A 123 -5.30 2.87 -9.33
CA GLY A 123 -4.23 2.97 -10.34
C GLY A 123 -4.00 4.37 -10.92
N MET A 124 -4.58 5.41 -10.31
CA MET A 124 -4.34 6.82 -10.65
C MET A 124 -4.18 7.65 -9.38
N GLU A 125 -3.52 8.79 -9.51
CA GLU A 125 -3.52 9.83 -8.49
C GLU A 125 -4.62 10.87 -8.71
N MET A 126 -5.06 11.54 -7.64
CA MET A 126 -6.08 12.60 -7.67
C MET A 126 -5.83 13.64 -8.78
N ARG A 127 -4.58 14.12 -8.90
CA ARG A 127 -4.19 15.13 -9.90
C ARG A 127 -4.27 14.64 -11.34
N GLU A 128 -4.27 13.33 -11.57
CA GLU A 128 -4.31 12.75 -12.90
C GLU A 128 -5.74 12.62 -13.41
N VAL A 129 -6.74 12.58 -12.53
CA VAL A 129 -8.15 12.30 -12.89
C VAL A 129 -8.75 13.50 -13.63
N ALA A 130 -9.18 13.27 -14.87
CA ALA A 130 -9.94 14.23 -15.67
C ALA A 130 -11.41 13.83 -15.77
N LEU A 131 -11.70 12.53 -15.88
CA LEU A 131 -13.06 11.98 -15.82
C LEU A 131 -13.09 10.85 -14.81
N LEU A 132 -14.15 10.82 -14.00
CA LEU A 132 -14.47 9.72 -13.11
C LEU A 132 -15.89 9.24 -13.39
N THR A 133 -16.01 8.08 -14.01
CA THR A 133 -17.29 7.45 -14.30
C THR A 133 -17.61 6.46 -13.19
N VAL A 134 -18.80 6.58 -12.62
CA VAL A 134 -19.30 5.72 -11.54
C VAL A 134 -20.52 4.98 -12.03
N THR A 135 -20.47 3.65 -11.98
CA THR A 135 -21.57 2.75 -12.29
C THR A 135 -21.98 2.01 -11.02
N ILE A 136 -23.26 2.11 -10.66
CA ILE A 136 -23.86 1.46 -9.50
C ILE A 136 -25.05 0.66 -10.02
N ASN A 137 -24.94 -0.67 -10.04
CA ASN A 137 -25.87 -1.55 -10.76
C ASN A 137 -26.05 -1.03 -12.21
N ASP A 138 -27.28 -0.71 -12.61
CA ASP A 138 -27.62 -0.23 -13.96
C ASP A 138 -27.58 1.31 -14.11
N SER A 139 -27.24 2.05 -13.05
CA SER A 139 -27.18 3.52 -13.07
C SER A 139 -25.75 4.01 -13.18
N GLN A 140 -25.52 5.01 -14.03
CA GLN A 140 -24.18 5.57 -14.27
C GLN A 140 -24.22 7.10 -14.25
N TYR A 141 -23.14 7.70 -13.76
CA TYR A 141 -22.86 9.13 -13.92
C TYR A 141 -21.37 9.39 -14.08
N THR A 142 -21.02 10.55 -14.64
CA THR A 142 -19.62 10.95 -14.84
C THR A 142 -19.35 12.29 -14.18
N LEU A 143 -18.25 12.36 -13.43
CA LEU A 143 -17.69 13.60 -12.92
C LEU A 143 -16.55 14.04 -13.84
N ILE A 144 -16.56 15.33 -14.20
CA ILE A 144 -15.59 15.94 -15.11
C ILE A 144 -14.80 16.97 -14.32
N GLN A 145 -13.47 16.86 -14.31
CA GLN A 145 -12.60 17.90 -13.79
C GLN A 145 -12.27 18.88 -14.92
N GLN A 146 -12.64 20.15 -14.74
CA GLN A 146 -12.22 21.24 -15.63
C GLN A 146 -11.86 22.47 -14.80
N HIS A 147 -10.76 23.14 -15.14
CA HIS A 147 -10.34 24.39 -14.48
C HIS A 147 -10.29 24.28 -12.94
N GLU A 148 -9.85 23.13 -12.42
CA GLU A 148 -9.76 22.82 -10.97
C GLU A 148 -11.12 22.69 -10.25
N GLU A 149 -12.22 22.67 -10.99
CA GLU A 149 -13.56 22.39 -10.48
C GLU A 149 -14.12 21.09 -11.05
N TRP A 150 -14.98 20.43 -10.26
CA TRP A 150 -15.72 19.27 -10.69
C TRP A 150 -17.10 19.66 -11.23
N TYR A 151 -17.52 19.00 -12.29
CA TYR A 151 -18.84 19.13 -12.89
C TYR A 151 -19.47 17.75 -13.05
N LEU A 152 -20.79 17.71 -13.03
CA LEU A 152 -21.55 16.50 -13.35
C LEU A 152 -21.92 16.55 -14.83
N GLU A 153 -21.52 15.51 -15.57
CA GLU A 153 -21.81 15.40 -17.01
C GLU A 153 -23.33 15.52 -17.28
N GLY A 154 -23.69 16.39 -18.22
CA GLY A 154 -25.08 16.71 -18.59
C GLY A 154 -25.79 17.66 -17.62
N LYS A 155 -25.12 18.13 -16.57
CA LYS A 155 -25.62 19.08 -15.55
C LYS A 155 -24.57 20.15 -15.23
N GLU A 156 -23.79 20.57 -16.21
CA GLU A 156 -22.65 21.49 -16.04
C GLU A 156 -23.06 22.88 -15.54
N ALA A 157 -24.32 23.28 -15.77
CA ALA A 157 -24.88 24.54 -15.28
C ALA A 157 -25.31 24.50 -13.80
N GLU A 158 -25.41 23.31 -13.19
CA GLU A 158 -25.79 23.13 -11.79
C GLU A 158 -24.55 23.19 -10.89
N SER A 159 -24.61 23.94 -9.78
CA SER A 159 -23.51 23.93 -8.81
C SER A 159 -23.53 22.62 -8.02
N ILE A 160 -22.40 21.92 -8.02
CA ILE A 160 -22.20 20.74 -7.17
C ILE A 160 -21.33 21.05 -5.95
N ASP A 161 -21.45 20.23 -4.91
CA ASP A 161 -20.61 20.31 -3.71
C ASP A 161 -19.19 19.80 -4.02
N GLN A 162 -18.31 20.77 -4.35
CA GLN A 162 -16.91 20.52 -4.64
C GLN A 162 -16.16 19.78 -3.52
N GLN A 163 -16.50 20.05 -2.26
CA GLN A 163 -15.82 19.40 -1.13
C GLN A 163 -16.23 17.93 -1.05
N GLN A 164 -17.52 17.65 -1.20
CA GLN A 164 -18.04 16.28 -1.22
C GLN A 164 -17.45 15.48 -2.39
N VAL A 165 -17.39 16.07 -3.59
CA VAL A 165 -16.77 15.42 -4.75
C VAL A 165 -15.30 15.15 -4.50
N THR A 166 -14.54 16.16 -4.05
CA THR A 166 -13.10 16.00 -3.76
C THR A 166 -12.84 14.89 -2.75
N LEU A 167 -13.63 14.81 -1.68
CA LEU A 167 -13.53 13.73 -0.69
C LEU A 167 -13.88 12.37 -1.29
N PHE A 168 -14.88 12.29 -2.16
CA PHE A 168 -15.24 11.06 -2.85
C PHE A 168 -14.12 10.58 -3.78
N VAL A 169 -13.61 11.45 -4.65
CA VAL A 169 -12.52 11.09 -5.58
C VAL A 169 -11.28 10.69 -4.81
N SER A 170 -10.89 11.42 -3.75
CA SER A 170 -9.77 11.04 -2.87
C SER A 170 -9.96 9.63 -2.28
N ARG A 171 -11.15 9.31 -1.76
CA ARG A 171 -11.42 7.95 -1.23
C ARG A 171 -11.28 6.86 -2.27
N VAL A 172 -11.64 7.12 -3.53
CA VAL A 172 -11.49 6.15 -4.62
C VAL A 172 -10.01 5.96 -4.98
N VAL A 173 -9.29 7.06 -5.24
CA VAL A 173 -7.88 6.99 -5.67
C VAL A 173 -6.97 6.44 -4.57
N ASP A 174 -7.29 6.70 -3.30
CA ASP A 174 -6.50 6.30 -2.14
C ASP A 174 -6.99 5.01 -1.48
N LEU A 175 -8.01 4.33 -2.02
CA LEU A 175 -8.58 3.11 -1.43
C LEU A 175 -7.52 2.00 -1.35
N PRO A 176 -7.07 1.61 -0.14
CA PRO A 176 -6.06 0.58 -0.01
C PRO A 176 -6.71 -0.81 -0.01
N ALA A 177 -6.04 -1.77 -0.65
CA ALA A 177 -6.23 -3.18 -0.37
C ALA A 177 -5.92 -3.48 1.10
N GLU A 178 -6.80 -4.24 1.77
CA GLU A 178 -6.63 -4.66 3.15
C GLU A 178 -6.09 -6.10 3.20
N LEU A 179 -6.74 -7.02 2.48
CA LEU A 179 -6.36 -8.44 2.47
C LEU A 179 -6.22 -8.95 1.04
N PRO A 180 -5.11 -9.62 0.67
CA PRO A 180 -5.01 -10.35 -0.59
C PRO A 180 -5.88 -11.62 -0.53
N VAL A 181 -6.60 -11.89 -1.62
CA VAL A 181 -7.44 -13.10 -1.78
C VAL A 181 -6.86 -13.98 -2.88
N SER A 182 -6.57 -13.39 -4.03
CA SER A 182 -5.93 -14.05 -5.17
C SER A 182 -4.91 -13.12 -5.81
N ALA A 183 -3.76 -13.66 -6.24
CA ALA A 183 -2.74 -12.92 -6.96
C ALA A 183 -3.14 -12.61 -8.41
N THR A 184 -4.19 -13.27 -8.92
CA THR A 184 -4.73 -13.11 -10.28
C THR A 184 -6.21 -12.75 -10.22
N ASN A 185 -6.75 -12.20 -11.31
CA ASN A 185 -8.17 -11.88 -11.45
C ASN A 185 -9.00 -13.08 -11.94
N ASP A 186 -8.58 -14.29 -11.57
CA ASP A 186 -9.23 -15.52 -12.02
C ASP A 186 -10.53 -15.74 -11.24
N GLU A 187 -11.49 -16.40 -11.89
CA GLU A 187 -12.80 -16.75 -11.32
C GLU A 187 -13.56 -15.55 -10.68
N PRO A 188 -13.65 -14.38 -11.36
CA PRO A 188 -14.22 -13.15 -10.79
C PRO A 188 -15.68 -13.30 -10.34
N ASP A 189 -16.40 -14.27 -10.88
CA ASP A 189 -17.79 -14.58 -10.55
C ASP A 189 -17.98 -14.98 -9.09
N GLN A 190 -17.04 -15.74 -8.52
CA GLN A 190 -17.08 -16.19 -7.12
C GLN A 190 -17.08 -15.01 -6.13
N TYR A 191 -16.57 -13.87 -6.58
CA TYR A 191 -16.42 -12.66 -5.79
C TYR A 191 -17.41 -11.57 -6.20
N GLY A 192 -18.32 -11.87 -7.15
CA GLY A 192 -19.25 -10.90 -7.74
C GLY A 192 -18.57 -9.77 -8.49
N LEU A 193 -17.41 -10.04 -9.10
CA LEU A 193 -16.64 -9.07 -9.90
C LEU A 193 -16.93 -9.17 -11.40
N THR A 194 -17.68 -10.19 -11.85
CA THR A 194 -18.26 -10.25 -13.20
C THR A 194 -19.31 -9.16 -13.41
N SER A 195 -20.18 -8.97 -12.40
CA SER A 195 -21.21 -7.93 -12.34
C SER A 195 -21.08 -7.20 -11.00
N PRO A 196 -20.10 -6.29 -10.86
CA PRO A 196 -19.82 -5.63 -9.60
C PRO A 196 -21.01 -4.76 -9.17
N THR A 197 -21.20 -4.63 -7.86
CA THR A 197 -22.22 -3.71 -7.30
C THR A 197 -21.86 -2.26 -7.64
N ILE A 198 -20.58 -1.94 -7.60
CA ILE A 198 -20.04 -0.62 -7.99
C ILE A 198 -18.81 -0.84 -8.88
N GLU A 199 -18.78 -0.18 -10.02
CA GLU A 199 -17.58 -0.03 -10.85
C GLU A 199 -17.27 1.46 -11.02
N ILE A 200 -16.00 1.82 -10.89
CA ILE A 200 -15.52 3.19 -11.04
C ILE A 200 -14.36 3.17 -12.03
N ALA A 201 -14.46 3.96 -13.09
CA ALA A 201 -13.46 4.08 -14.14
C ALA A 201 -12.91 5.51 -14.22
N GLY A 202 -11.60 5.63 -14.45
CA GLY A 202 -10.89 6.90 -14.50
C GLY A 202 -10.18 7.12 -15.84
N ILE A 203 -10.35 8.31 -16.40
CA ILE A 203 -9.61 8.78 -17.57
C ILE A 203 -8.67 9.91 -17.13
N ASP A 204 -7.42 9.86 -17.58
CA ASP A 204 -6.43 10.87 -17.24
C ASP A 204 -6.56 12.17 -18.06
N GLN A 205 -5.83 13.21 -17.67
CA GLN A 205 -5.79 14.50 -18.39
C GLN A 205 -5.34 14.42 -19.85
N LYS A 206 -4.81 13.27 -20.31
CA LYS A 206 -4.44 13.02 -21.71
C LYS A 206 -5.49 12.19 -22.45
N GLY A 207 -6.66 11.95 -21.84
CA GLY A 207 -7.74 11.15 -22.41
C GLY A 207 -7.49 9.64 -22.37
N ARG A 208 -6.53 9.15 -21.57
CA ARG A 208 -6.21 7.72 -21.50
C ARG A 208 -6.97 7.04 -20.35
N PRO A 209 -7.67 5.92 -20.59
CA PRO A 209 -8.26 5.13 -19.51
C PRO A 209 -7.13 4.49 -18.69
N ARG A 210 -7.04 4.85 -17.41
CA ARG A 210 -5.99 4.36 -16.50
C ARG A 210 -6.53 3.86 -15.17
N GLY A 211 -7.61 4.47 -14.69
CA GLY A 211 -8.18 4.18 -13.40
C GLY A 211 -9.26 3.12 -13.49
N ARG A 212 -9.24 2.14 -12.59
CA ARG A 212 -10.33 1.18 -12.45
C ARG A 212 -10.43 0.69 -11.01
N LEU A 213 -11.64 0.63 -10.49
CA LEU A 213 -12.00 -0.03 -9.25
C LEU A 213 -13.34 -0.75 -9.43
N ALA A 214 -13.38 -2.05 -9.18
CA ALA A 214 -14.61 -2.84 -9.15
C ALA A 214 -14.81 -3.40 -7.74
N LEU A 215 -16.04 -3.29 -7.24
CA LEU A 215 -16.45 -3.73 -5.90
C LEU A 215 -17.57 -4.76 -6.04
N GLY A 216 -17.29 -5.99 -5.62
CA GLY A 216 -18.17 -7.14 -5.78
C GLY A 216 -18.98 -7.45 -4.52
N MET A 217 -19.03 -8.74 -4.17
CA MET A 217 -19.80 -9.22 -3.02
C MET A 217 -19.23 -8.71 -1.70
N ARG A 218 -20.13 -8.38 -0.77
CA ARG A 218 -19.77 -8.10 0.62
C ARG A 218 -19.45 -9.41 1.33
N GLU A 219 -18.40 -9.39 2.12
CA GLU A 219 -18.10 -10.45 3.08
C GLU A 219 -17.77 -9.83 4.43
N LYS A 220 -18.69 -9.97 5.39
CA LYS A 220 -18.59 -9.33 6.72
C LYS A 220 -18.39 -7.81 6.58
N GLY A 221 -17.50 -7.21 7.38
CA GLY A 221 -17.14 -5.79 7.30
C GLY A 221 -16.28 -5.41 6.07
N LEU A 222 -16.12 -6.32 5.11
CA LEU A 222 -15.30 -6.15 3.91
C LEU A 222 -16.11 -6.35 2.63
N VAL A 223 -15.52 -5.99 1.50
CA VAL A 223 -16.03 -6.23 0.15
C VAL A 223 -14.89 -6.68 -0.74
N TYR A 224 -15.17 -7.63 -1.63
CA TYR A 224 -14.21 -8.04 -2.65
C TYR A 224 -13.98 -6.94 -3.66
N ALA A 225 -12.73 -6.72 -4.05
CA ALA A 225 -12.33 -5.64 -4.93
C ALA A 225 -11.19 -6.06 -5.87
N THR A 226 -11.18 -5.46 -7.06
CA THR A 226 -10.05 -5.49 -7.98
C THR A 226 -9.91 -4.12 -8.65
N GLY A 227 -8.74 -3.79 -9.17
CA GLY A 227 -8.49 -2.49 -9.79
C GLY A 227 -7.25 -2.44 -10.67
N ALA A 228 -7.00 -1.28 -11.28
CA ALA A 228 -5.87 -1.11 -12.19
C ALA A 228 -4.53 -0.90 -11.47
N GLY A 229 -4.55 -0.49 -10.21
CA GLY A 229 -3.34 -0.21 -9.42
C GLY A 229 -2.64 -1.45 -8.88
N LEU A 230 -3.38 -2.54 -8.69
CA LEU A 230 -2.84 -3.81 -8.21
C LEU A 230 -3.45 -5.00 -8.97
N PRO A 231 -2.63 -5.96 -9.43
CA PRO A 231 -3.14 -7.19 -10.01
C PRO A 231 -3.73 -8.09 -8.93
N GLY A 232 -4.85 -8.74 -9.23
CA GLY A 232 -5.47 -9.71 -8.35
C GLY A 232 -6.72 -9.22 -7.64
N ILE A 233 -7.21 -10.07 -6.75
CA ILE A 233 -8.44 -9.89 -6.01
C ILE A 233 -8.09 -9.68 -4.55
N TYR A 234 -8.69 -8.65 -3.98
CA TYR A 234 -8.45 -8.20 -2.62
C TYR A 234 -9.76 -8.04 -1.88
N GLN A 235 -9.67 -7.88 -0.57
CA GLN A 235 -10.74 -7.32 0.23
C GLN A 235 -10.39 -5.90 0.68
N VAL A 236 -11.39 -5.04 0.73
CA VAL A 236 -11.32 -3.67 1.24
C VAL A 236 -12.45 -3.42 2.22
N ARG A 237 -12.38 -2.34 3.00
CA ARG A 237 -13.45 -1.97 3.94
C ARG A 237 -14.76 -1.72 3.19
N SER A 238 -15.84 -2.38 3.61
CA SER A 238 -17.16 -2.25 2.95
C SER A 238 -17.80 -0.87 3.11
N LEU A 239 -17.24 -0.02 3.97
CA LEU A 239 -17.69 1.37 4.15
C LEU A 239 -17.70 2.15 2.83
N ILE A 240 -16.79 1.86 1.90
CA ILE A 240 -16.73 2.52 0.58
C ILE A 240 -18.07 2.42 -0.17
N LEU A 241 -18.80 1.31 -0.02
CA LEU A 241 -20.08 1.08 -0.71
C LEU A 241 -21.17 2.06 -0.29
N GLY A 242 -21.10 2.59 0.94
CA GLY A 242 -22.01 3.62 1.44
C GLY A 242 -21.47 5.05 1.28
N GLN A 243 -20.26 5.21 0.77
CA GLN A 243 -19.58 6.50 0.59
C GLN A 243 -19.58 6.98 -0.86
N VAL A 244 -20.12 6.19 -1.79
CA VAL A 244 -20.34 6.59 -3.18
C VAL A 244 -21.57 7.50 -3.24
N PRO A 245 -21.42 8.77 -3.64
CA PRO A 245 -22.55 9.69 -3.73
C PRO A 245 -23.44 9.33 -4.92
N THR A 246 -24.69 9.78 -4.88
CA THR A 246 -25.57 9.77 -6.05
C THR A 246 -25.57 11.16 -6.67
N PRO A 247 -25.94 11.31 -7.97
CA PRO A 247 -26.01 12.62 -8.60
C PRO A 247 -26.81 13.66 -7.79
N GLY A 248 -27.93 13.26 -7.18
CA GLY A 248 -28.77 14.14 -6.38
C GLY A 248 -28.12 14.60 -5.06
N THR A 249 -27.26 13.79 -4.44
CA THR A 249 -26.55 14.19 -3.21
C THR A 249 -25.35 15.08 -3.49
N LEU A 250 -24.93 15.24 -4.75
CA LEU A 250 -23.84 16.13 -5.13
C LEU A 250 -24.31 17.54 -5.43
N LEU A 251 -25.59 17.76 -5.74
CA LEU A 251 -26.11 19.09 -6.04
C LEU A 251 -26.11 19.95 -4.76
N ARG A 252 -25.65 21.20 -4.85
CA ARG A 252 -25.83 22.16 -3.76
C ARG A 252 -27.32 22.48 -3.63
N GLN A 253 -27.85 22.34 -2.41
CA GLN A 253 -29.17 22.81 -2.03
C GLN A 253 -29.20 24.33 -1.91
#